data_AF-A0A1X2IBA2-F1
#
_entry.id   AF-A0A1X2IBA2-F1
#
_cell.length_a   1.000
_cell.length_b   1.000
_cell.length_c   1.000
_cell.angle_alpha   90.00
_cell.angle_beta   90.00
_cell.angle_gamma   90.00
#
_symmetry.space_group_name_H-M   'P 1'
#
loop_
_entity.id
_entity.type
_entity.pdbx_description
1 polymer ?
#
loop_
_entity_poly.entity_id
_entity_poly.type
_entity_poly.pdbx_seq_one_letter_code
_entity_poly.pdbx_strand_id
1 'polypeptide(L)'
;MVTPAVKHTIVKKRTATFKRHQSNRFMRVGESWRKPKGIDSCVRRRFKGQAPMPKIGYGSAKKTRHMLPNGFRKFTVSNVRELDLLLMHNRSYAAEIAHNISSKNRVTILERAAQLNVKVINAGARLRSQE
;
A
#
# COMPACT_ATOMS: atom_id res chain seq x y z
N MET A 1 -4.64 18.30 -13.60
CA MET A 1 -4.23 17.24 -12.62
C MET A 1 -3.03 16.49 -13.17
N VAL A 2 -2.04 16.17 -12.34
CA VAL A 2 -0.84 15.44 -12.79
C VAL A 2 -1.18 14.04 -13.25
N THR A 3 -0.65 13.69 -14.42
CA THR A 3 -0.72 12.35 -15.00
C THR A 3 0.60 11.62 -14.78
N PRO A 4 0.55 10.30 -14.51
CA PRO A 4 1.77 9.52 -14.33
C PRO A 4 2.57 9.50 -15.64
N ALA A 5 3.90 9.48 -15.54
CA ALA A 5 4.76 9.46 -16.73
C ALA A 5 4.58 8.18 -17.56
N VAL A 6 4.41 7.04 -16.88
CA VAL A 6 4.24 5.73 -17.53
C VAL A 6 3.14 4.96 -16.81
N LYS A 7 2.21 4.39 -17.58
CA LYS A 7 1.16 3.51 -17.07
C LYS A 7 1.46 2.08 -17.47
N HIS A 8 2.02 1.30 -16.53
CA HIS A 8 2.20 -0.13 -16.73
C HIS A 8 0.93 -0.90 -16.36
N THR A 9 0.64 -1.99 -17.08
CA THR A 9 -0.40 -2.93 -16.67
C THR A 9 0.06 -3.71 -15.44
N ILE A 10 -0.71 -3.63 -14.35
CA ILE A 10 -0.34 -4.27 -13.08
C ILE A 10 -0.90 -5.69 -13.05
N VAL A 11 -0.05 -6.68 -13.34
CA VAL A 11 -0.41 -8.10 -13.16
C VAL A 11 -0.21 -8.51 -11.71
N LYS A 12 -1.29 -8.92 -11.03
CA LYS A 12 -1.25 -9.50 -9.68
C LYS A 12 -1.32 -11.03 -9.77
N LYS A 13 -0.20 -11.71 -9.52
CA LYS A 13 -0.13 -13.18 -9.48
C LYS A 13 -1.06 -13.81 -8.43
N ARG A 14 -1.29 -13.08 -7.33
CA ARG A 14 -2.22 -13.44 -6.27
C ARG A 14 -2.76 -12.16 -5.64
N THR A 15 -4.07 -12.10 -5.46
CA THR A 15 -4.76 -11.01 -4.77
C THR A 15 -5.14 -11.40 -3.34
N ALA A 16 -5.50 -12.68 -3.13
CA ALA A 16 -5.83 -13.22 -1.82
C ALA A 16 -4.64 -13.17 -0.84
N THR A 17 -4.90 -12.76 0.40
CA THR A 17 -3.91 -12.76 1.47
C THR A 17 -3.46 -14.18 1.83
N PHE A 18 -2.29 -14.29 2.45
CA PHE A 18 -1.83 -15.54 3.06
C PHE A 18 -2.28 -15.57 4.50
N LYS A 19 -3.39 -16.27 4.76
CA LYS A 19 -3.93 -16.41 6.11
C LYS A 19 -3.22 -17.52 6.89
N ARG A 20 -3.06 -17.34 8.20
CA ARG A 20 -2.55 -18.38 9.10
C ARG A 20 -3.48 -19.59 9.11
N HIS A 21 -2.91 -20.79 9.11
CA HIS A 21 -3.69 -22.03 9.23
C HIS A 21 -4.57 -22.02 10.50
N GLN A 22 -5.85 -22.40 10.36
CA GLN A 22 -6.89 -22.41 11.41
C GLN A 22 -7.30 -21.04 11.99
N SER A 23 -6.87 -19.91 11.41
CA SER A 23 -7.33 -18.58 11.86
C SER A 23 -8.83 -18.36 11.66
N ASN A 24 -9.45 -19.09 10.71
CA ASN A 24 -10.89 -19.06 10.48
C ASN A 24 -11.69 -19.82 11.55
N ARG A 25 -11.07 -20.75 12.29
CA ARG A 25 -11.75 -21.57 13.30
C ARG A 25 -11.60 -21.02 14.71
N PHE A 26 -10.47 -20.37 15.01
CA PHE A 26 -10.15 -19.91 16.35
C PHE A 26 -9.91 -18.41 16.37
N MET A 27 -10.74 -17.67 17.12
CA MET A 27 -10.59 -16.21 17.30
C MET A 27 -9.23 -15.82 17.90
N ARG A 28 -8.67 -16.66 18.78
CA ARG A 28 -7.32 -16.46 19.37
C ARG A 28 -6.18 -16.54 18.34
N VAL A 29 -6.42 -17.15 17.17
CA VAL A 29 -5.41 -17.32 16.13
C VAL A 29 -5.60 -16.23 15.08
N GLY A 30 -4.81 -15.16 15.18
CA GLY A 30 -4.87 -14.07 14.21
C GLY A 30 -4.55 -14.51 12.77
N GLU A 31 -5.07 -13.77 11.79
CA GLU A 31 -4.94 -14.11 10.36
C GLU A 31 -3.53 -13.93 9.79
N SER A 32 -2.67 -13.17 10.46
CA SER A 32 -1.30 -12.89 10.00
C SER A 32 -0.49 -14.17 9.80
N TRP A 33 0.07 -14.35 8.60
CA TRP A 33 0.81 -15.54 8.22
C TRP A 33 1.92 -15.91 9.22
N ARG A 34 1.95 -17.17 9.64
CA ARG A 34 3.06 -17.78 10.39
C ARG A 34 3.39 -19.12 9.76
N LYS A 35 4.68 -19.38 9.55
CA LYS A 35 5.15 -20.65 8.98
C LYS A 35 4.82 -21.80 9.95
N PRO A 36 4.02 -22.81 9.55
CA PRO A 36 3.73 -23.96 10.40
C PRO A 36 5.00 -24.77 10.68
N LYS A 37 5.28 -25.08 11.95
CA LYS A 37 6.48 -25.80 12.38
C LYS A 37 6.23 -27.29 12.65
N GLY A 38 5.04 -27.64 13.14
CA GLY A 38 4.68 -29.00 13.57
C GLY A 38 4.75 -30.04 12.46
N ILE A 39 5.15 -31.27 12.83
CA ILE A 39 5.51 -32.30 11.85
C ILE A 39 4.33 -32.77 11.01
N ASP A 40 3.16 -32.87 11.63
CA ASP A 40 1.91 -33.36 11.04
C ASP A 40 1.10 -32.29 10.30
N SER A 41 1.60 -31.06 10.23
CA SER A 41 0.88 -29.98 9.56
C SER A 41 0.73 -30.26 8.06
N CYS A 42 -0.51 -30.46 7.60
CA CYS A 42 -0.84 -30.65 6.18
C CYS A 42 -0.38 -29.48 5.30
N VAL A 43 -0.45 -28.25 5.82
CA VAL A 43 0.06 -27.04 5.14
C VAL A 43 1.59 -27.10 5.00
N ARG A 44 2.32 -27.52 6.05
CA ARG A 44 3.79 -27.68 6.00
C ARG A 44 4.20 -28.74 4.98
N ARG A 45 3.48 -29.87 4.97
CA ARG A 45 3.66 -31.00 4.03
C ARG A 45 3.13 -30.71 2.62
N ARG A 46 2.46 -29.57 2.39
CA ARG A 46 1.93 -29.11 1.09
C ARG A 46 0.90 -30.04 0.47
N PHE A 47 0.01 -30.59 1.28
CA PHE A 47 -1.10 -31.42 0.77
C PHE A 47 -2.01 -30.61 -0.16
N LYS A 48 -2.59 -31.28 -1.16
CA LYS A 48 -3.56 -30.67 -2.10
C LYS A 48 -4.79 -30.16 -1.33
N GLY A 49 -5.34 -29.03 -1.77
CA GLY A 49 -6.52 -28.40 -1.15
C GLY A 49 -6.22 -27.58 0.11
N GLN A 50 -4.98 -27.59 0.61
CA GLN A 50 -4.59 -26.77 1.75
C GLN A 50 -4.14 -25.37 1.34
N ALA A 51 -4.18 -24.43 2.31
CA ALA A 51 -3.75 -23.06 2.08
C ALA A 51 -2.29 -23.00 1.58
N PRO A 52 -1.99 -22.23 0.52
CA PRO A 52 -0.64 -22.13 0.00
C PRO A 52 0.27 -21.36 0.97
N MET A 53 1.57 -21.70 0.96
CA MET A 53 2.58 -20.95 1.70
C MET A 53 3.15 -19.79 0.86
N PRO A 54 3.50 -18.64 1.47
CA PRO A 54 4.25 -17.59 0.81
C PRO A 54 5.58 -18.12 0.26
N LYS A 55 5.87 -17.75 -0.99
CA LYS A 55 7.09 -18.11 -1.73
C LYS A 55 7.49 -16.95 -2.64
N ILE A 56 8.76 -16.88 -3.02
CA ILE A 56 9.31 -15.85 -3.92
C ILE A 56 8.58 -15.82 -5.28
N GLY A 57 8.11 -16.98 -5.76
CA GLY A 57 7.36 -17.09 -7.03
C GLY A 57 6.09 -16.25 -7.11
N TYR A 58 5.45 -15.93 -5.97
CA TYR A 58 4.28 -15.05 -5.91
C TYR A 58 4.62 -13.56 -6.05
N GLY A 59 5.91 -13.20 -6.03
CA GLY A 59 6.35 -11.81 -6.14
C GLY A 59 5.91 -11.15 -7.45
N SER A 60 5.42 -9.91 -7.35
CA SER A 60 5.12 -9.04 -8.50
C SER A 60 6.39 -8.64 -9.25
N ALA A 61 6.23 -8.29 -10.53
CA ALA A 61 7.32 -7.79 -11.37
C ALA A 61 8.00 -6.56 -10.73
N LYS A 62 9.33 -6.46 -10.88
CA LYS A 62 10.14 -5.39 -10.25
C LYS A 62 9.65 -3.99 -10.65
N LYS A 63 9.26 -3.80 -11.92
CA LYS A 63 8.76 -2.52 -12.45
C LYS A 63 7.45 -2.06 -11.78
N THR A 64 6.51 -2.97 -11.54
CA THR A 64 5.17 -2.66 -11.00
C THR A 64 5.05 -2.87 -9.49
N ARG A 65 6.10 -3.33 -8.82
CA ARG A 65 6.12 -3.49 -7.36
C ARG A 65 5.93 -2.13 -6.69
N HIS A 66 5.04 -2.07 -5.68
CA HIS A 66 4.65 -0.85 -4.95
C HIS A 66 3.94 0.24 -5.78
N MET A 67 3.52 -0.06 -7.00
CA MET A 67 2.73 0.85 -7.83
C MET A 67 1.25 0.75 -7.45
N LEU A 68 0.61 1.91 -7.35
CA LEU A 68 -0.82 2.07 -7.16
C LEU A 68 -1.57 1.88 -8.49
N PRO A 69 -2.87 1.55 -8.47
CA PRO A 69 -3.68 1.41 -9.68
C PRO A 69 -3.74 2.69 -10.54
N ASN A 70 -3.54 3.86 -9.93
CA ASN A 70 -3.50 5.15 -10.62
C ASN A 70 -2.17 5.42 -11.38
N GLY A 71 -1.20 4.49 -11.31
CA GLY A 71 0.09 4.59 -12.00
C GLY A 71 1.22 5.20 -11.18
N PHE A 72 0.94 5.78 -10.01
CA PHE A 72 1.97 6.37 -9.14
C PHE A 72 2.50 5.36 -8.11
N ARG A 73 3.68 5.63 -7.56
CA ARG A 73 4.16 5.02 -6.31
C ARG A 73 3.72 5.86 -5.13
N LYS A 74 3.37 5.22 -4.02
CA LYS A 74 2.96 5.93 -2.80
C LYS A 74 4.19 6.44 -2.04
N PHE A 75 4.20 7.72 -1.65
CA PHE A 75 5.17 8.30 -0.75
C PHE A 75 4.45 8.93 0.44
N THR A 76 4.74 8.47 1.65
CA THR A 76 4.08 8.98 2.86
C THR A 76 4.80 10.24 3.33
N VAL A 77 4.06 11.33 3.49
CA VAL A 77 4.54 12.67 3.83
C VAL A 77 4.06 13.06 5.22
N SER A 78 4.99 13.46 6.09
CA SER A 78 4.76 13.85 7.49
C SER A 78 4.85 15.36 7.74
N ASN A 79 5.50 16.11 6.84
CA ASN A 79 5.66 17.56 6.94
C ASN A 79 5.75 18.21 5.55
N VAL A 80 5.78 19.55 5.50
CA VAL A 80 5.81 20.32 4.25
C VAL A 80 7.14 20.15 3.50
N ARG A 81 8.27 20.00 4.22
CA ARG A 81 9.62 19.89 3.61
C ARG A 81 9.78 18.59 2.82
N GLU A 82 9.13 17.52 3.26
CA GLU A 82 9.10 16.24 2.56
C GLU A 82 8.38 16.30 1.20
N LEU A 83 7.54 17.31 0.95
CA LEU A 83 6.96 17.52 -0.38
C LEU A 83 7.98 18.01 -1.40
N ASP A 84 9.02 18.74 -0.98
CA ASP A 84 10.02 19.26 -1.91
C ASP A 84 10.83 18.11 -2.54
N LEU A 85 10.96 16.97 -1.86
CA LEU A 85 11.55 15.73 -2.41
C LEU A 85 10.75 15.19 -3.63
N LEU A 86 9.46 15.51 -3.70
CA LEU A 86 8.58 15.09 -4.78
C LEU A 86 8.59 16.05 -5.97
N LEU A 87 9.30 17.18 -5.89
CA LEU A 87 9.37 18.17 -6.98
C LEU A 87 9.93 17.54 -8.27
N MET A 88 11.04 16.81 -8.17
CA MET A 88 11.64 16.11 -9.31
C MET A 88 10.89 14.81 -9.69
N HIS A 89 10.03 14.31 -8.82
CA HIS A 89 9.41 12.99 -8.92
C HIS A 89 7.88 13.02 -9.03
N ASN A 90 7.30 14.19 -9.30
CA ASN A 90 5.86 14.46 -9.29
C ASN A 90 5.03 13.56 -10.23
N ARG A 91 5.61 13.07 -11.33
CA ARG A 91 4.97 12.16 -12.29
C ARG A 91 5.19 10.67 -12.00
N SER A 92 6.01 10.34 -11.01
CA SER A 92 6.32 8.95 -10.61
C SER A 92 5.73 8.60 -9.25
N TYR A 93 5.68 9.57 -8.33
CA TYR A 93 5.20 9.40 -6.96
C TYR A 93 4.00 10.29 -6.69
N ALA A 94 3.11 9.79 -5.83
CA ALA A 94 2.00 10.53 -5.28
C ALA A 94 2.16 10.58 -3.76
N ALA A 95 1.85 11.74 -3.18
CA ALA A 95 1.91 11.96 -1.74
C ALA A 95 0.72 11.31 -1.04
N GLU A 96 0.97 10.63 0.06
CA GLU A 96 -0.03 10.23 1.06
C GLU A 96 0.29 10.96 2.35
N ILE A 97 -0.63 11.79 2.81
CA ILE A 97 -0.43 12.54 4.06
C ILE A 97 -0.57 11.56 5.23
N ALA A 98 0.45 11.48 6.09
CA ALA A 98 0.52 10.57 7.21
C ALA A 98 -0.64 10.75 8.22
N HIS A 99 -0.97 9.67 8.94
CA HIS A 99 -2.10 9.64 9.88
C HIS A 99 -1.87 10.50 11.14
N ASN A 100 -0.63 10.80 11.52
CA ASN A 100 -0.32 11.63 12.68
C ASN A 100 -0.57 13.14 12.44
N ILE A 101 -0.78 13.57 11.18
CA ILE A 101 -0.96 14.99 10.86
C ILE A 101 -2.40 15.45 11.17
N SER A 102 -2.50 16.54 11.92
CA SER A 102 -3.75 17.24 12.27
C SER A 102 -4.36 17.96 11.06
N SER A 103 -5.68 18.19 11.07
CA SER A 103 -6.41 18.86 9.98
C SER A 103 -5.79 20.19 9.55
N LYS A 104 -5.39 21.04 10.50
CA LYS A 104 -4.74 22.35 10.22
C LYS A 104 -3.48 22.19 9.38
N ASN A 105 -2.59 21.27 9.76
CA ASN A 105 -1.35 21.02 9.04
C ASN A 105 -1.57 20.29 7.71
N ARG A 106 -2.71 19.59 7.54
CA ARG A 106 -3.07 19.00 6.25
C ARG A 106 -3.39 20.08 5.22
N VAL A 107 -4.04 21.18 5.61
CA VAL A 107 -4.36 22.30 4.71
C VAL A 107 -3.07 22.88 4.13
N THR A 108 -2.07 23.17 4.96
CA THR A 108 -0.80 23.74 4.51
C THR A 108 -0.02 22.79 3.58
N ILE A 109 -0.05 21.48 3.87
CA ILE A 109 0.54 20.45 3.00
C ILE A 109 -0.21 20.37 1.66
N LEU A 110 -1.55 20.49 1.65
CA LEU A 110 -2.33 20.47 0.42
C LEU A 110 -2.08 21.70 -0.45
N GLU A 111 -2.03 22.88 0.15
CA GLU A 111 -1.69 24.14 -0.53
C GLU A 111 -0.31 24.04 -1.18
N ARG A 112 0.69 23.58 -0.42
CA ARG A 112 2.04 23.39 -0.97
C ARG A 112 2.08 22.33 -2.06
N ALA A 113 1.38 21.21 -1.88
CA ALA A 113 1.30 20.16 -2.89
C ALA A 113 0.64 20.65 -4.20
N ALA A 114 -0.35 21.55 -4.11
CA ALA A 114 -0.96 22.17 -5.28
C ALA A 114 0.04 23.07 -6.03
N GLN A 115 0.82 23.88 -5.31
CA GLN A 115 1.89 24.70 -5.90
C GLN A 115 2.95 23.87 -6.63
N LEU A 116 3.38 22.76 -6.02
CA LEU A 116 4.38 21.84 -6.58
C LEU A 116 3.80 20.90 -7.64
N ASN A 117 2.49 20.99 -7.90
CA ASN A 117 1.75 20.09 -8.79
C ASN A 117 2.01 18.61 -8.43
N VAL A 118 1.87 18.26 -7.16
CA VAL A 118 2.03 16.88 -6.66
C VAL A 118 0.65 16.27 -6.43
N LYS A 119 0.42 15.04 -6.92
CA LYS A 119 -0.83 14.33 -6.67
C LYS A 119 -0.89 13.85 -5.22
N VAL A 120 -1.89 14.27 -4.46
CA VAL A 120 -2.18 13.75 -3.11
C VAL A 120 -3.29 12.71 -3.18
N ILE A 121 -3.06 11.51 -2.61
CA ILE A 121 -3.98 10.35 -2.70
C ILE A 121 -5.16 10.53 -1.75
N ASN A 122 -4.91 10.99 -0.53
CA ASN A 122 -5.89 11.13 0.54
C ASN A 122 -6.24 12.60 0.81
N ALA A 123 -6.40 13.41 -0.24
CA ALA A 123 -6.57 14.85 -0.13
C ALA A 123 -7.75 15.25 0.76
N GLY A 124 -8.93 14.63 0.57
CA GLY A 124 -10.12 14.90 1.37
C GLY A 124 -10.16 14.22 2.75
N ALA A 125 -9.14 13.45 3.15
CA ALA A 125 -9.20 12.76 4.43
C ALA A 125 -9.08 13.76 5.61
N ARG A 126 -9.92 13.59 6.63
CA ARG A 126 -9.98 14.39 7.88
C ARG A 126 -10.34 15.87 7.72
N LEU A 127 -10.60 16.34 6.50
CA LEU A 127 -11.16 17.66 6.23
C LEU A 127 -12.69 17.47 6.11
N ARG A 128 -13.45 17.99 7.08
CA ARG A 128 -14.91 18.06 6.96
C ARG A 128 -15.24 19.22 6.02
N SER A 129 -16.10 18.97 5.04
CA SER A 129 -16.47 19.92 3.99
C SER A 129 -17.52 20.96 4.40
N GLN A 130 -17.69 21.23 5.70
CA GLN A 130 -18.87 21.84 6.34
C GLN A 130 -20.10 20.92 6.47
N GLU A 131 -20.82 21.14 7.57
CA GLU A 131 -22.24 20.89 7.82
C GLU A 131 -22.97 22.20 7.54
#